data_AF-A0A356WSR3-F1
#
_entry.id   AF-A0A356WSR3-F1
#
_cell.length_a   1.000
_cell.length_b   1.000
_cell.length_c   1.000
_cell.angle_alpha   90.00
_cell.angle_beta   90.00
_cell.angle_gamma   90.00
#
_symmetry.space_group_name_H-M   'P 1'
#
loop_
_entity.id
_entity.type
_entity.pdbx_description
1 polymer ?
#
loop_
_entity_poly.entity_id
_entity_poly.type
_entity_poly.pdbx_seq_one_letter_code
_entity_poly.pdbx_strand_id
1 'polypeptide(L)' 'MKKNIAIIWGGYSSEKEVSERSARGIYSFIDKSRYNLYKVKIDKEVWEAE' A
#
# COMPACT_ATOMS: atom_id res chain seq x y z
N MET A 1 17.36 -2.51 -13.82
CA MET A 1 16.34 -1.51 -13.44
C MET A 1 15.44 -2.10 -12.37
N LYS A 2 15.11 -1.35 -11.32
CA LYS A 2 14.15 -1.80 -10.30
C LYS A 2 12.73 -1.82 -10.91
N LYS A 3 11.90 -2.80 -10.51
CA LYS A 3 10.48 -2.83 -10.91
C LYS A 3 9.67 -1.90 -10.01
N ASN A 4 8.68 -1.22 -10.59
CA ASN A 4 7.73 -0.42 -9.84
C ASN A 4 6.63 -1.32 -9.27
N ILE A 5 6.38 -1.22 -7.96
CA ILE A 5 5.33 -1.97 -7.27
C ILE A 5 4.49 -0.99 -6.46
N ALA A 6 3.18 -0.95 -6.73
CA ALA A 6 2.22 -0.23 -5.91
C ALA A 6 1.63 -1.16 -4.84
N ILE A 7 1.68 -0.75 -3.58
CA ILE A 7 0.99 -1.39 -2.46
C ILE A 7 -0.31 -0.61 -2.25
N ILE A 8 -1.41 -1.17 -2.74
CA ILE A 8 -2.74 -0.56 -2.66
C ILE A 8 -3.47 -1.07 -1.43
N TRP A 9 -4.09 -0.18 -0.67
CA TRP A 9 -4.80 -0.53 0.56
C TRP A 9 -5.96 0.41 0.89
N GLY A 10 -6.77 -0.01 1.86
CA GLY A 10 -7.98 0.68 2.30
C GLY A 10 -9.23 0.00 1.78
N GLY A 11 -10.02 0.72 0.99
CA GLY A 11 -11.27 0.28 0.40
C GLY A 11 -12.51 0.80 1.14
N TYR A 12 -13.65 0.76 0.46
CA TYR A 12 -14.96 1.16 0.98
C TYR A 12 -15.56 0.01 1.81
N SER A 13 -14.79 -0.48 2.78
CA SER A 13 -15.06 -1.71 3.53
C SER A 13 -14.92 -1.47 5.04
N SER A 14 -15.66 -2.22 5.85
CA SER A 14 -15.44 -2.31 7.30
C SER A 14 -14.05 -2.87 7.65
N GLU A 15 -13.40 -3.56 6.71
CA GLU A 15 -12.06 -4.12 6.86
C GLU A 15 -10.93 -3.16 6.46
N LYS A 16 -11.23 -1.88 6.19
CA LYS A 16 -10.23 -0.86 5.82
C LYS A 16 -9.02 -0.85 6.76
N GLU A 17 -9.25 -0.92 8.06
CA GLU A 17 -8.16 -0.90 9.06
C GLU A 17 -7.29 -2.17 8.98
N VAL A 18 -7.91 -3.32 8.67
CA VAL A 18 -7.20 -4.59 8.45
C VAL A 18 -6.35 -4.51 7.17
N SER A 19 -6.87 -3.90 6.11
CA SER A 19 -6.15 -3.64 4.86
C SER A 19 -4.92 -2.74 5.10
N GLU A 20 -5.08 -1.65 5.86
CA GLU A 20 -3.99 -0.75 6.23
C GLU A 20 -2.89 -1.48 7.03
N ARG A 21 -3.26 -2.29 8.02
CA ARG A 21 -2.31 -3.10 8.79
C ARG A 21 -1.55 -4.09 7.90
N SER A 22 -2.24 -4.71 6.95
CA SER A 22 -1.64 -5.64 5.97
C SER A 22 -0.63 -4.93 5.06
N ALA A 23 -0.97 -3.75 4.56
CA ALA A 23 -0.07 -2.95 3.73
C ALA A 23 1.17 -2.46 4.48
N ARG A 24 1.02 -2.02 5.74
CA ARG A 24 2.16 -1.71 6.62
C ARG A 24 3.08 -2.92 6.82
N GLY A 25 2.48 -4.10 7.04
CA GLY A 25 3.20 -5.37 7.09
C GLY A 25 4.03 -5.58 5.84
N ILE A 26 3.39 -5.58 4.66
CA ILE A 26 4.06 -5.77 3.36
C ILE A 26 5.20 -4.77 3.17
N TYR A 27 4.97 -3.49 3.44
CA TYR A 27 5.99 -2.45 3.31
C TYR A 27 7.20 -2.65 4.26
N SER A 28 6.98 -3.27 5.42
CA SER A 28 8.06 -3.53 6.39
C SER A 28 9.06 -4.58 5.91
N PHE A 29 8.59 -5.64 5.24
CA PHE A 29 9.44 -6.78 4.83
C PHE A 29 9.78 -6.84 3.34
N ILE A 30 9.12 -6.05 2.49
CA ILE A 30 9.45 -6.00 1.06
C ILE A 30 10.85 -5.40 0.82
N ASP A 31 11.58 -6.01 -0.11
CA ASP A 31 12.96 -5.63 -0.41
C ASP A 31 13.05 -4.32 -1.21
N LYS A 32 13.38 -3.22 -0.50
CA LYS A 32 13.52 -1.86 -1.05
C LYS A 32 14.74 -1.71 -1.98
N SER A 33 15.69 -2.66 -1.95
CA SER A 33 16.81 -2.67 -2.89
C SER A 33 16.39 -3.18 -4.27
N ARG A 34 15.36 -4.02 -4.36
CA ARG A 34 14.88 -4.64 -5.60
C ARG A 34 13.77 -3.86 -6.30
N TYR A 35 12.98 -3.10 -5.54
CA TYR A 35 11.75 -2.47 -6.04
C TYR A 35 11.72 -0.97 -5.78
N ASN A 36 11.08 -0.22 -6.67
CA ASN A 36 10.57 1.13 -6.39
C ASN A 36 9.15 0.94 -5.86
N LEU A 37 8.90 1.41 -4.65
CA LEU A 37 7.63 1.18 -3.95
C LEU A 37 6.81 2.46 -3.95
N TYR A 38 5.52 2.30 -4.17
CA TYR A 38 4.51 3.35 -4.05
C TYR A 38 3.42 2.83 -3.13
N LYS A 39 3.00 3.60 -2.13
CA LYS A 39 1.84 3.27 -1.31
C LYS A 39 0.65 4.02 -1.86
N VAL A 40 -0.46 3.33 -2.08
CA VAL A 40 -1.67 3.93 -2.65
C VAL A 40 -2.81 3.67 -1.70
N LYS A 41 -3.33 4.75 -1.10
CA LYS A 41 -4.51 4.70 -0.26
C LYS A 41 -5.74 4.92 -1.14
N ILE A 42 -6.69 4.00 -1.05
CA ILE A 42 -8.02 4.13 -1.63
C ILE A 42 -9.01 4.12 -0.48
N ASP A 43 -9.83 5.15 -0.36
CA ASP A 43 -10.72 5.33 0.78
C ASP A 43 -11.98 6.10 0.38
N LYS A 44 -12.98 6.10 1.27
CA LYS A 44 -14.22 6.87 1.07
C LYS A 44 -13.96 8.37 0.89
N GLU A 45 -12.98 8.88 1.61
CA GLU A 45 -12.69 10.31 1.71
C GLU A 45 -11.63 10.75 0.69
N VAL A 46 -10.67 9.89 0.36
CA VAL A 46 -9.51 10.28 -0.44
C VAL A 46 -8.89 9.09 -1.19
N TRP A 47 -8.36 9.40 -2.37
CA TRP A 47 -7.49 8.52 -3.14
C TRP A 47 -6.14 9.21 -3.30
N GLU A 48 -5.08 8.64 -2.75
CA GLU A 48 -3.76 9.27 -2.65
C GLU A 48 -2.65 8.26 -2.93
N ALA A 49 -1.58 8.70 -3.60
CA ALA A 49 -0.38 7.93 -3.85
C ALA A 49 0.85 8.65 -3.29
N GLU A 50 1.70 7.90 -2.57
CA GLU A 50 2.96 8.37 -1.96
C GLU A 50 4.13 7.41 -2.22
#